data_AF-A0A1Q7YPU0-F1
#
_entry.id   AF-A0A1Q7YPU0-F1
#
_cell.length_a   1.000
_cell.length_b   1.000
_cell.length_c   1.000
_cell.angle_alpha   90.00
_cell.angle_beta   90.00
_cell.angle_gamma   90.00
#
_symmetry.space_group_name_H-M   'P 1'
#
loop_
_entity.id
_entity.type
_entity.pdbx_description
1 polymer ?
#
loop_
_entity_poly.entity_id
_entity_poly.type
_entity_poly.pdbx_seq_one_letter_code
_entity_poly.pdbx_strand_id
1 'polypeptide(L)'
;MVGNIEVRKEEKRVAQIQFAAKADPELLRLSRPLEAKLLLTAEQRLSAGDTNSAQKLAQEALDEKSEDPGRALFILAEVATMNRDMQGARNYFQRALEVAREPKVVAWSHIYLGRIFDLQEDRAAALDHYRAALNAGASLPEAKAAAERGLQQPYEPPSRPQ
;
A
#
# COMPACT_ATOMS: atom_id res chain seq x y z
N MET A 1 -58.16 -40.62 -35.67
CA MET A 1 -59.20 -41.23 -34.81
C MET A 1 -58.49 -42.09 -33.78
N VAL A 2 -58.69 -41.79 -32.49
CA VAL A 2 -58.58 -42.65 -31.29
C VAL A 2 -57.20 -43.32 -31.06
N GLY A 3 -56.52 -43.21 -29.92
CA GLY A 3 -56.89 -42.76 -28.58
C GLY A 3 -56.03 -43.54 -27.58
N ASN A 4 -56.02 -43.02 -26.35
CA ASN A 4 -55.80 -43.72 -25.08
C ASN A 4 -54.39 -43.74 -24.48
N ILE A 5 -54.36 -43.11 -23.32
CA ILE A 5 -53.33 -43.04 -22.28
C ILE A 5 -53.53 -44.24 -21.34
N GLU A 6 -52.45 -44.94 -20.96
CA GLU A 6 -52.30 -45.73 -19.71
C GLU A 6 -50.81 -45.62 -19.31
N VAL A 7 -50.38 -44.81 -18.33
CA VAL A 7 -50.33 -44.97 -16.86
C VAL A 7 -49.74 -46.30 -16.35
N ARG A 8 -48.72 -46.17 -15.45
CA ARG A 8 -48.12 -47.15 -14.48
C ARG A 8 -46.89 -47.88 -15.04
N LYS A 9 -45.72 -48.05 -14.40
CA LYS A 9 -45.11 -47.93 -13.04
C LYS A 9 -43.60 -47.65 -13.30
N GLU A 10 -42.82 -47.01 -12.43
CA GLU A 10 -42.04 -47.60 -11.32
C GLU A 10 -41.37 -46.43 -10.55
N GLU A 11 -41.82 -46.08 -9.35
CA GLU A 11 -41.26 -46.48 -8.05
C GLU A 11 -39.76 -46.21 -7.81
N LYS A 12 -39.52 -45.13 -7.04
CA LYS A 12 -38.63 -45.05 -5.85
C LYS A 12 -37.15 -45.42 -5.98
N ARG A 13 -36.29 -44.39 -5.93
CA ARG A 13 -35.24 -44.25 -4.89
C ARG A 13 -34.73 -42.80 -4.87
N VAL A 14 -34.95 -42.06 -3.78
CA VAL A 14 -33.95 -41.72 -2.73
C VAL A 14 -32.76 -40.99 -3.35
N ALA A 15 -32.52 -39.70 -3.08
CA ALA A 15 -32.23 -39.18 -1.76
C ALA A 15 -32.59 -37.69 -1.63
N GLN A 16 -33.39 -37.39 -0.61
CA GLN A 16 -33.37 -36.08 0.04
C GLN A 16 -32.03 -35.97 0.77
N ILE A 17 -31.25 -34.96 0.43
CA ILE A 17 -30.09 -34.58 1.24
C ILE A 17 -30.53 -33.42 2.12
N GLN A 18 -31.03 -33.74 3.31
CA GLN A 18 -30.93 -32.86 4.47
C GLN A 18 -29.60 -33.18 5.14
N PHE A 19 -28.63 -32.28 5.02
CA PHE A 19 -27.54 -32.20 5.98
C PHE A 19 -27.81 -31.02 6.90
N ALA A 20 -28.48 -31.31 8.01
CA ALA A 20 -28.29 -30.54 9.22
C ALA A 20 -27.07 -31.13 9.93
N ALA A 21 -25.95 -30.43 9.89
CA ALA A 21 -24.88 -30.62 10.87
C ALA A 21 -24.03 -29.36 10.91
N LYS A 22 -24.02 -28.73 12.07
CA LYS A 22 -23.05 -27.71 12.50
C LYS A 22 -21.66 -28.10 11.98
N ALA A 23 -21.14 -27.35 11.02
CA ALA A 23 -19.74 -27.37 10.67
C ALA A 23 -19.07 -26.20 11.41
N ASP A 24 -17.98 -26.53 12.09
CA ASP A 24 -17.27 -25.75 13.08
C ASP A 24 -16.96 -24.29 12.69
N PRO A 25 -16.98 -23.33 13.63
CA PRO A 25 -16.49 -21.97 13.39
C PRO A 25 -15.00 -21.89 13.01
N GLU A 26 -14.24 -22.99 13.07
CA GLU A 26 -12.80 -22.98 12.84
C GLU A 26 -12.37 -22.97 11.37
N LEU A 27 -13.25 -23.26 10.41
CA LEU A 27 -12.89 -23.21 8.99
C LEU A 27 -13.06 -21.82 8.34
N LEU A 28 -13.53 -20.82 9.08
CA LEU A 28 -13.42 -19.39 8.70
C LEU A 28 -12.00 -18.83 8.84
N ARG A 29 -11.02 -19.69 9.16
CA ARG A 29 -9.58 -19.38 9.03
C ARG A 29 -9.03 -19.63 7.61
N LEU A 30 -9.88 -20.01 6.66
CA LEU A 30 -9.48 -20.12 5.26
C LEU A 30 -9.47 -18.73 4.62
N SER A 31 -8.24 -18.21 4.48
CA SER A 31 -7.86 -17.09 3.61
C SER A 31 -8.29 -15.72 4.11
N ARG A 32 -7.52 -15.13 5.04
CA ARG A 32 -7.59 -13.68 5.31
C ARG A 32 -7.24 -12.92 4.02
N PRO A 33 -8.18 -12.22 3.38
CA PRO A 33 -7.87 -11.14 2.46
C PRO A 33 -7.74 -9.83 3.28
N LEU A 34 -7.38 -9.96 4.57
CA LEU A 34 -7.39 -8.89 5.57
C LEU A 34 -6.00 -8.27 5.75
N GLU A 35 -4.93 -8.99 5.41
CA GLU A 35 -3.51 -8.59 5.55
C GLU A 35 -3.04 -7.54 4.53
N ALA A 36 -3.92 -7.04 3.67
CA ALA A 36 -3.62 -5.94 2.74
C ALA A 36 -4.65 -4.80 2.84
N LYS A 37 -5.49 -4.80 3.89
CA LYS A 37 -6.57 -3.81 4.03
C LYS A 37 -6.14 -2.59 4.82
N LEU A 38 -5.31 -2.72 5.84
CA LEU A 38 -4.92 -1.59 6.67
C LEU A 38 -4.13 -0.58 5.85
N LEU A 39 -3.07 -1.03 5.16
CA LEU A 39 -2.22 -0.11 4.39
C LEU A 39 -2.94 0.43 3.15
N LEU A 40 -3.74 -0.38 2.47
CA LEU A 40 -4.57 0.10 1.36
C LEU A 40 -5.58 1.15 1.83
N THR A 41 -6.24 0.92 2.97
CA THR A 41 -7.17 1.90 3.55
C THR A 41 -6.41 3.14 4.02
N ALA A 42 -5.20 2.99 4.58
CA ALA A 42 -4.37 4.11 4.99
C ALA A 42 -4.02 5.02 3.80
N GLU A 43 -3.61 4.45 2.67
CA GLU A 43 -3.35 5.21 1.43
C GLU A 43 -4.60 5.92 0.91
N GLN A 44 -5.77 5.27 0.97
CA GLN A 44 -7.04 5.90 0.59
C GLN A 44 -7.38 7.08 1.50
N ARG A 45 -7.19 6.93 2.82
CA ARG A 45 -7.39 8.01 3.80
C ARG A 45 -6.42 9.16 3.57
N LEU A 46 -5.15 8.84 3.32
CA LEU A 46 -4.12 9.81 3.00
C LEU A 46 -4.45 10.59 1.74
N SER A 47 -4.88 9.90 0.68
CA SER A 47 -5.30 10.51 -0.59
C SER A 47 -6.52 11.43 -0.41
N ALA A 48 -7.38 11.14 0.57
CA ALA A 48 -8.51 11.99 0.96
C ALA A 48 -8.11 13.16 1.90
N GLY A 49 -6.84 13.28 2.27
CA GLY A 49 -6.33 14.29 3.20
C GLY A 49 -6.54 13.96 4.68
N ASP A 50 -7.08 12.78 5.00
CA ASP A 50 -7.26 12.31 6.37
C ASP A 50 -5.97 11.68 6.91
N THR A 51 -5.01 12.54 7.24
CA THR A 51 -3.67 12.15 7.73
C THR A 51 -3.76 11.41 9.06
N ASN A 52 -4.73 11.74 9.91
CA ASN A 52 -4.93 11.09 11.22
C ASN A 52 -5.34 9.62 11.08
N SER A 53 -6.34 9.33 10.25
CA SER A 53 -6.76 7.94 10.02
C SER A 53 -5.68 7.14 9.30
N ALA A 54 -5.00 7.73 8.32
CA ALA A 54 -3.90 7.09 7.62
C ALA A 54 -2.75 6.72 8.58
N GLN A 55 -2.38 7.65 9.48
CA GLN A 55 -1.35 7.42 10.48
C GLN A 55 -1.71 6.24 11.40
N LYS A 56 -2.93 6.24 11.92
CA LYS A 56 -3.39 5.19 12.84
C LYS A 56 -3.32 3.80 12.19
N LEU A 57 -3.83 3.68 10.96
CA LEU A 57 -3.87 2.41 10.24
C LEU A 57 -2.46 1.90 9.88
N ALA A 58 -1.57 2.80 9.46
CA ALA A 58 -0.18 2.44 9.16
C ALA A 58 0.61 2.05 10.42
N GLN A 59 0.38 2.75 11.54
CA GLN A 59 1.00 2.39 12.83
C GLN A 59 0.48 1.05 13.35
N GLU A 60 -0.82 0.80 13.25
CA GLU A 60 -1.45 -0.48 13.63
C GLU A 60 -0.84 -1.64 12.83
N ALA A 61 -0.66 -1.48 11.51
CA ALA A 61 0.00 -2.49 10.68
C ALA A 61 1.45 -2.78 11.11
N LEU A 62 2.20 -1.76 11.57
CA LEU A 62 3.56 -1.93 12.09
C LEU A 62 3.59 -2.61 13.46
N ASP A 63 2.72 -2.18 14.38
CA ASP A 63 2.68 -2.68 15.75
C ASP A 63 2.25 -4.14 15.79
N GLU A 64 1.26 -4.51 14.98
CA GLU A 64 0.77 -5.88 14.84
C GLU A 64 1.66 -6.75 13.95
N LYS A 65 2.61 -6.14 13.22
CA LYS A 65 3.45 -6.80 12.20
C LYS A 65 2.60 -7.60 11.21
N SER A 66 1.46 -7.04 10.84
CA SER A 66 0.42 -7.72 10.06
C SER A 66 0.53 -7.48 8.56
N GLU A 67 1.20 -6.39 8.13
CA GLU A 67 1.44 -6.06 6.72
C GLU A 67 2.92 -5.66 6.47
N ASP A 68 3.26 -5.26 5.23
CA ASP A 68 4.63 -4.91 4.85
C ASP A 68 5.16 -3.68 5.64
N PRO A 69 6.24 -3.84 6.43
CA PRO A 69 6.72 -2.77 7.30
C PRO A 69 7.35 -1.62 6.50
N GLY A 70 7.94 -1.88 5.33
CA GLY A 70 8.52 -0.83 4.49
C GLY A 70 7.45 0.10 3.95
N ARG A 71 6.35 -0.47 3.45
CA ARG A 71 5.20 0.29 2.97
C ARG A 71 4.48 1.03 4.10
N ALA A 72 4.34 0.43 5.28
CA ALA A 72 3.75 1.11 6.42
C ALA A 72 4.58 2.34 6.87
N LEU A 73 5.90 2.19 6.96
CA LEU A 73 6.82 3.30 7.26
C LEU A 73 6.77 4.38 6.17
N PHE A 74 6.66 3.99 4.90
CA PHE A 74 6.50 4.93 3.80
C PHE A 74 5.23 5.77 3.93
N ILE A 75 4.09 5.16 4.24
CA ILE A 75 2.82 5.88 4.48
C ILE A 75 2.95 6.85 5.66
N LEU A 76 3.60 6.44 6.76
CA LEU A 76 3.87 7.33 7.89
C LEU A 76 4.77 8.52 7.49
N ALA A 77 5.72 8.32 6.58
CA ALA A 77 6.55 9.39 6.07
C ALA A 77 5.74 10.39 5.20
N GLU A 78 4.82 9.90 4.37
CA GLU A 78 3.93 10.75 3.59
C GLU A 78 2.94 11.52 4.48
N VAL A 79 2.39 10.88 5.52
CA VAL A 79 1.59 11.54 6.57
C VAL A 79 2.38 12.68 7.20
N ALA A 80 3.62 12.41 7.65
CA ALA A 80 4.47 13.42 8.27
C ALA A 80 4.76 14.58 7.31
N THR A 81 4.99 14.28 6.02
CA THR A 81 5.18 15.28 4.96
C THR A 81 3.93 16.17 4.82
N MET A 82 2.73 15.59 4.78
CA MET A 82 1.48 16.34 4.71
C MET A 82 1.23 17.21 5.96
N ASN A 83 1.65 16.73 7.12
CA ASN A 83 1.58 17.45 8.38
C ASN A 83 2.71 18.48 8.55
N ARG A 84 3.58 18.65 7.55
CA ARG A 84 4.77 19.53 7.57
C ARG A 84 5.80 19.16 8.64
N ASP A 85 5.76 17.93 9.15
CA ASP A 85 6.79 17.37 10.03
C ASP A 85 7.93 16.80 9.19
N MET A 86 8.83 17.68 8.75
CA MET A 86 9.91 17.31 7.85
C MET A 86 10.94 16.38 8.50
N GLN A 87 11.17 16.53 9.81
CA GLN A 87 12.09 15.65 10.54
C GLN A 87 11.49 14.26 10.72
N GLY A 88 10.21 14.16 11.08
CA GLY A 88 9.48 12.90 11.13
C GLY A 88 9.45 12.20 9.77
N ALA A 89 9.15 12.93 8.70
CA ALA A 89 9.15 12.40 7.33
C ALA A 89 10.52 11.81 6.96
N ARG A 90 11.61 12.55 7.20
CA ARG A 90 12.97 12.06 6.96
C ARG A 90 13.26 10.76 7.70
N ASN A 91 12.95 10.71 9.00
CA ASN A 91 13.18 9.53 9.83
C ASN A 91 12.40 8.31 9.32
N TYR A 92 11.13 8.49 8.94
CA TYR A 92 10.32 7.39 8.43
C TYR A 92 10.78 6.90 7.05
N PHE A 93 11.15 7.79 6.12
CA PHE A 93 11.70 7.38 4.83
C PHE A 93 13.04 6.63 4.99
N GLN A 94 13.91 7.07 5.89
CA GLN A 94 15.16 6.35 6.19
C GLN A 94 14.88 4.94 6.73
N ARG A 95 13.99 4.82 7.72
CA ARG A 95 13.58 3.51 8.25
C ARG A 95 12.89 2.64 7.21
N ALA A 96 12.10 3.23 6.30
CA ALA A 96 11.50 2.49 5.20
C ALA A 96 12.58 1.87 4.31
N LEU A 97 13.65 2.61 3.97
CA LEU A 97 14.78 2.08 3.19
C LEU A 97 15.55 0.94 3.87
N GLU A 98 15.55 0.87 5.19
CA GLU A 98 16.20 -0.21 5.93
C GLU A 98 15.49 -1.56 5.76
N VAL A 99 14.17 -1.55 5.52
CA VAL A 99 13.35 -2.77 5.54
C VAL A 99 12.58 -3.02 4.24
N ALA A 100 12.40 -2.01 3.39
CA ALA A 100 11.61 -2.10 2.17
C ALA A 100 12.29 -3.00 1.13
N ARG A 101 11.47 -3.85 0.51
CA ARG A 101 11.87 -4.72 -0.61
C ARG A 101 11.20 -4.33 -1.91
N GLU A 102 10.07 -3.62 -1.82
CA GLU A 102 9.31 -3.19 -2.99
C GLU A 102 10.07 -2.05 -3.72
N PRO A 103 10.39 -2.21 -5.02
CA PRO A 103 11.13 -1.19 -5.78
C PRO A 103 10.48 0.19 -5.74
N LYS A 104 9.15 0.25 -5.75
CA LYS A 104 8.38 1.50 -5.66
C LYS A 104 8.64 2.23 -4.35
N VAL A 105 8.53 1.53 -3.22
CA VAL A 105 8.77 2.11 -1.89
C VAL A 105 10.22 2.60 -1.78
N VAL A 106 11.19 1.80 -2.25
CA VAL A 106 12.61 2.18 -2.23
C VAL A 106 12.87 3.43 -3.08
N ALA A 107 12.41 3.44 -4.33
CA ALA A 107 12.63 4.54 -5.26
C ALA A 107 12.02 5.85 -4.74
N TRP A 108 10.76 5.82 -4.31
CA TRP A 108 10.09 7.03 -3.82
C TRP A 108 10.63 7.51 -2.47
N SER A 109 11.04 6.61 -1.57
CA SER A 109 11.72 7.00 -0.32
C SER A 109 13.00 7.77 -0.61
N HIS A 110 13.81 7.30 -1.57
CA HIS A 110 14.99 8.03 -2.02
C HIS A 110 14.63 9.38 -2.66
N ILE A 111 13.60 9.46 -3.52
CA ILE A 111 13.17 10.74 -4.13
C ILE A 111 12.77 11.75 -3.05
N TYR A 112 11.93 11.35 -2.09
CA TYR A 112 11.50 12.27 -1.04
C TYR A 112 12.64 12.68 -0.12
N LEU A 113 13.55 11.79 0.23
CA LEU A 113 14.76 12.16 0.97
C LEU A 113 15.60 13.18 0.18
N GLY A 114 15.77 12.98 -1.13
CA GLY A 114 16.44 13.95 -1.99
C GLY A 114 15.79 15.34 -1.91
N ARG A 115 14.46 15.40 -1.96
CA ARG A 115 13.71 16.66 -1.83
C ARG A 115 13.90 17.29 -0.45
N ILE A 116 13.86 16.50 0.61
CA ILE A 116 14.08 16.97 1.98
C ILE A 116 15.48 17.58 2.11
N PHE A 117 16.51 16.93 1.57
CA PHE A 117 17.88 17.43 1.61
C PHE A 117 18.07 18.69 0.77
N ASP A 118 17.44 18.80 -0.39
CA ASP A 118 17.44 20.05 -1.18
C ASP A 118 16.83 21.21 -0.36
N LEU A 119 15.71 20.97 0.34
CA LEU A 119 15.08 21.98 1.21
C LEU A 119 15.93 22.33 2.46
N GLN A 120 16.86 21.45 2.82
CA GLN A 120 17.84 21.67 3.89
C GLN A 120 19.15 22.28 3.36
N GLU A 121 19.19 22.66 2.07
CA GLU A 121 20.36 23.18 1.38
C GLU A 121 21.56 22.20 1.34
N ASP A 122 21.33 20.91 1.63
CA ASP A 122 22.32 19.83 1.51
C ASP A 122 22.21 19.17 0.15
N ARG A 123 22.65 19.90 -0.87
CA ARG A 123 22.58 19.44 -2.27
C ARG A 123 23.37 18.16 -2.52
N ALA A 124 24.48 17.95 -1.81
CA ALA A 124 25.31 16.77 -1.99
C ALA A 124 24.56 15.50 -1.58
N ALA A 125 23.98 15.50 -0.38
CA ALA A 125 23.14 14.40 0.08
C ALA A 125 21.92 14.20 -0.83
N ALA A 126 21.28 15.29 -1.29
CA ALA A 126 20.14 15.22 -2.18
C ALA A 126 20.46 14.45 -3.49
N LEU A 127 21.61 14.78 -4.12
CA LEU A 127 22.05 14.14 -5.35
C LEU A 127 22.31 12.64 -5.17
N ASP A 128 22.87 12.22 -4.03
CA ASP A 128 23.10 10.80 -3.75
C ASP A 128 21.77 10.03 -3.65
N HIS A 129 20.78 10.63 -3.00
CA HIS A 129 19.43 10.08 -2.95
C HIS A 129 18.78 9.98 -4.34
N TYR A 130 18.86 11.01 -5.19
CA TYR A 130 18.30 10.93 -6.53
C TYR A 130 18.99 9.87 -7.42
N ARG A 131 20.31 9.69 -7.30
CA ARG A 131 21.03 8.60 -8.00
C ARG A 131 20.55 7.23 -7.54
N ALA A 132 20.38 7.04 -6.23
CA ALA A 132 19.85 5.79 -5.69
C ALA A 132 18.41 5.52 -6.17
N ALA A 133 17.58 6.56 -6.23
CA ALA A 133 16.23 6.47 -6.77
C ALA A 133 16.19 6.05 -8.24
N LEU A 134 17.11 6.53 -9.09
CA LEU A 134 17.19 6.12 -10.50
C LEU A 134 17.43 4.61 -10.65
N ASN A 135 18.29 4.05 -9.82
CA ASN A 135 18.61 2.62 -9.85
C ASN A 135 17.42 1.79 -9.35
N ALA A 136 16.81 2.18 -8.23
CA ALA A 136 15.67 1.48 -7.65
C ALA A 136 14.39 1.60 -8.50
N GLY A 137 14.22 2.74 -9.18
CA GLY A 137 13.05 3.08 -9.98
C GLY A 137 13.24 2.88 -11.48
N ALA A 138 14.24 2.10 -11.92
CA ALA A 138 14.55 1.95 -13.35
C ALA A 138 13.37 1.44 -14.19
N SER A 139 12.50 0.61 -13.60
CA SER A 139 11.26 0.09 -14.22
C SER A 139 10.02 0.93 -13.93
N LEU A 140 10.15 2.06 -13.21
CA LEU A 140 9.06 2.94 -12.78
C LEU A 140 9.22 4.30 -13.49
N PRO A 141 8.52 4.53 -14.62
CA PRO A 141 8.70 5.72 -15.44
C PRO A 141 8.58 7.04 -14.65
N GLU A 142 7.63 7.13 -13.74
CA GLU A 142 7.36 8.33 -12.94
C GLU A 142 8.48 8.58 -11.92
N ALA A 143 8.96 7.52 -11.25
CA ALA A 143 10.05 7.64 -10.28
C ALA A 143 11.37 8.00 -10.97
N LYS A 144 11.64 7.39 -12.13
CA LYS A 144 12.79 7.71 -12.97
C LYS A 144 12.77 9.19 -13.39
N ALA A 145 11.64 9.67 -13.93
CA ALA A 145 11.51 11.06 -14.35
C ALA A 145 11.69 12.04 -13.18
N ALA A 146 11.13 11.72 -12.00
CA ALA A 146 11.29 12.54 -10.81
C ALA A 146 12.74 12.60 -10.31
N ALA A 147 13.45 11.46 -10.32
CA ALA A 147 14.86 11.40 -9.94
C ALA A 147 15.76 12.13 -10.95
N GLU A 148 15.54 11.97 -12.25
CA GLU A 148 16.26 12.71 -13.30
C GLU A 148 16.08 14.23 -13.14
N ARG A 149 14.85 14.68 -12.87
CA ARG A 149 14.58 16.09 -12.58
C ARG A 149 15.35 16.57 -11.35
N GLY A 150 15.33 15.80 -10.26
CA GLY A 150 16.05 16.11 -9.02
C GLY A 150 17.56 16.21 -9.20
N LEU A 151 18.15 15.42 -10.12
CA LEU A 151 19.56 15.53 -10.47
C LEU A 151 19.90 16.83 -11.22
N GLN A 152 19.00 17.25 -12.12
CA GLN A 152 19.20 18.46 -12.91
C GLN A 152 19.00 19.74 -12.09
N GLN A 153 17.99 19.76 -11.23
CA GLN A 153 17.60 20.95 -10.48
C GLN A 153 17.23 20.59 -9.02
N PRO A 154 17.65 21.41 -8.04
CA PRO A 154 17.16 21.29 -6.67
C PRO A 154 15.64 21.32 -6.63
N TYR A 155 15.07 20.55 -5.72
CA TYR A 155 13.64 20.61 -5.46
C TYR A 155 13.27 21.94 -4.81
N GLU A 156 12.30 22.62 -5.44
CA GLU A 156 11.63 23.77 -4.87
C GLU A 156 10.14 23.43 -4.69
N PRO A 157 9.52 23.76 -3.54
CA PRO A 157 8.10 23.55 -3.34
C PRO A 157 7.31 24.38 -4.36
N PRO A 158 6.19 23.87 -4.90
CA PRO A 158 5.35 24.65 -5.80
C PRO A 158 4.92 25.95 -5.10
N SER A 159 5.25 27.09 -5.70
CA SER A 159 4.74 28.39 -5.28
C SER A 159 3.23 28.38 -5.46
N ARG A 160 2.48 28.59 -4.36
CA ARG A 160 1.02 28.70 -4.43
C ARG A 160 0.72 29.96 -5.28
N PRO A 161 0.01 29.86 -6.41
CA PRO A 161 -0.45 31.05 -7.12
C PRO A 161 -1.33 31.86 -6.16
N GLN A 162 -1.04 33.16 -6.06
CA GLN A 162 -1.80 34.10 -5.23
C GLN A 162 -3.23 34.24 -5.74
#